data_AF-A0A3N7C9Q4-F1
#
_entry.id   AF-A0A3N7C9Q4-F1
#
_cell.length_a   1.000
_cell.length_b   1.000
_cell.length_c   1.000
_cell.angle_alpha   90.00
_cell.angle_beta   90.00
_cell.angle_gamma   90.00
#
_symmetry.space_group_name_H-M   'P 1'
#
loop_
_entity.id
_entity.type
_entity.pdbx_description
1 polymer ?
#
loop_
_entity_poly.entity_id
_entity_poly.type
_entity_poly.pdbx_seq_one_letter_code
_entity_poly.pdbx_strand_id
1 'polypeptide(L)'
;MKLDKEPRLAGVSASVLDWARKVAMIVNGLVDALATVAGYFVNGVLPLANGGTGSSTAAGARGALALGMLDFRNLLINGRFAVNQLALSGTVVLAAGAYGHDGWKAGPAGCSYSFAKVGNLTTITIISGTLRQVVHGIKLDGGDYVLSWTGTAQGRIAAGTYGANLVTATSVTAAVNLIVEFNAGTLTNVQFEEGTTPSIVEKVHPLEELIRCQWYYRTSYIGYPPGSTGVGGVLGRKTTLAASTSAYAQFEIDFDPPMWTTPTFSFYNPATGTAGEMRNETIGVNYGITTVGSSAFSANGVVVQAAVAPPASQTISLHFVADARL
;
A
#
# COMPACT_ATOMS: atom_id res chain seq x y z
N MET A 1 5.41 71.82 -51.32
CA MET A 1 4.59 71.14 -52.35
C MET A 1 4.96 69.66 -52.30
N LYS A 2 4.21 68.87 -51.52
CA LYS A 2 4.52 67.45 -51.26
C LYS A 2 4.03 66.59 -52.44
N LEU A 3 4.87 65.65 -52.84
CA LEU A 3 4.59 64.66 -53.88
C LEU A 3 3.55 63.64 -53.39
N ASP A 4 2.41 63.58 -54.08
CA ASP A 4 1.52 62.42 -54.06
C ASP A 4 1.70 61.67 -55.39
N LYS A 5 2.59 60.67 -55.40
CA LYS A 5 2.74 59.72 -56.52
C LYS A 5 2.44 58.32 -56.02
N GLU A 6 1.15 57.99 -55.98
CA GLU A 6 0.68 56.61 -56.15
C GLU A 6 0.41 56.41 -57.65
N PRO A 7 1.10 55.48 -58.35
CA PRO A 7 0.86 55.23 -59.76
C PRO A 7 -0.52 54.56 -59.91
N ARG A 8 -1.55 55.35 -60.28
CA ARG A 8 -2.84 54.81 -60.71
C ARG A 8 -2.62 54.03 -62.01
N LEU A 9 -2.67 52.70 -61.94
CA LEU A 9 -2.74 51.80 -63.09
C LEU A 9 -3.97 52.17 -63.94
N ALA A 10 -3.80 53.07 -64.89
CA ALA A 10 -4.86 53.56 -65.75
C ALA A 10 -5.24 52.46 -66.76
N GLY A 11 -6.42 51.86 -66.59
CA GLY A 11 -6.99 50.90 -67.56
C GLY A 11 -7.61 49.63 -66.97
N VAL A 12 -7.50 49.41 -65.66
CA VAL A 12 -8.01 48.18 -65.00
C VAL A 12 -9.31 48.50 -64.24
N SER A 13 -10.38 47.74 -64.50
CA SER A 13 -11.68 47.95 -63.83
C SER A 13 -11.57 47.69 -62.33
N ALA A 14 -12.37 48.39 -61.53
CA ALA A 14 -12.36 48.27 -60.07
C ALA A 14 -12.59 46.82 -59.59
N SER A 15 -13.34 46.02 -60.34
CA SER A 15 -13.58 44.60 -60.06
C SER A 15 -12.32 43.74 -60.21
N VAL A 16 -11.46 44.05 -61.18
CA VAL A 16 -10.19 43.34 -61.39
C VAL A 16 -9.18 43.72 -60.30
N LEU A 17 -9.19 44.97 -59.83
CA LEU A 17 -8.34 45.42 -58.72
C LEU A 17 -8.75 44.77 -57.39
N ASP A 18 -10.06 44.63 -57.13
CA ASP A 18 -10.60 43.92 -55.96
C ASP A 18 -10.28 42.42 -56.01
N TRP A 19 -10.44 41.80 -57.17
CA TRP A 19 -10.03 40.40 -57.39
C TRP A 19 -8.54 40.20 -57.12
N ALA A 20 -7.68 41.07 -57.66
CA ALA A 20 -6.23 41.00 -57.44
C ALA A 20 -5.84 41.12 -55.96
N ARG A 21 -6.52 41.99 -55.20
CA ARG A 21 -6.31 42.12 -53.74
C ARG A 21 -6.72 40.86 -52.99
N LYS A 22 -7.87 40.28 -53.33
CA LYS A 22 -8.34 39.02 -52.73
C LYS A 22 -7.40 37.86 -53.02
N VAL A 23 -6.93 37.76 -54.26
CA VAL A 23 -5.92 36.76 -54.66
C VAL A 23 -4.62 36.96 -53.89
N ALA A 24 -4.12 38.20 -53.79
CA ALA A 24 -2.91 38.49 -53.02
C ALA A 24 -3.05 38.14 -51.52
N MET A 25 -4.21 38.40 -50.91
CA MET A 25 -4.47 38.01 -49.52
C MET A 25 -4.46 36.48 -49.34
N ILE A 26 -5.07 35.74 -50.27
CA ILE A 26 -5.08 34.26 -50.25
C ILE A 26 -3.66 33.72 -50.41
N VAL A 27 -2.91 34.25 -51.38
CA VAL A 27 -1.53 33.82 -51.64
C VAL A 27 -0.63 34.12 -50.44
N ASN A 28 -0.72 35.30 -49.84
CA ASN A 28 0.07 35.64 -48.66
C ASN A 28 -0.29 34.76 -47.46
N GLY A 29 -1.58 34.51 -47.20
CA GLY A 29 -2.00 33.60 -46.13
C GLY A 29 -1.52 32.16 -46.32
N LEU A 30 -1.48 31.67 -47.57
CA LEU A 30 -0.91 30.36 -47.91
C LEU A 30 0.61 30.33 -47.73
N VAL A 31 1.31 31.40 -48.09
CA VAL A 31 2.78 31.53 -47.90
C VAL A 31 3.13 31.54 -46.41
N ASP A 32 2.36 32.25 -45.58
CA ASP A 32 2.57 32.29 -44.12
C ASP A 32 2.30 30.92 -43.46
N ALA A 33 1.24 30.23 -43.89
CA ALA A 33 0.94 28.89 -43.42
C ALA A 33 2.03 27.89 -43.84
N LEU A 34 2.51 27.97 -45.08
CA LEU A 34 3.58 27.13 -45.59
C LEU A 34 4.91 27.42 -44.90
N ALA A 35 5.23 28.68 -44.60
CA ALA A 35 6.42 29.06 -43.86
C ALA A 35 6.39 28.52 -42.42
N THR A 36 5.21 28.53 -41.79
CA THR A 36 5.00 27.94 -40.46
C THR A 36 5.22 26.43 -40.48
N VAL A 37 4.62 25.74 -41.46
CA VAL A 37 4.77 24.28 -41.62
C VAL A 37 6.20 23.89 -41.99
N ALA A 38 6.84 24.62 -42.91
CA ALA A 38 8.24 24.41 -43.32
C ALA A 38 9.21 24.66 -42.16
N GLY A 39 8.93 25.65 -41.30
CA GLY A 39 9.71 25.90 -40.08
C GLY A 39 9.76 24.70 -39.13
N TYR A 40 8.68 23.90 -39.06
CA TYR A 40 8.66 22.65 -38.28
C TYR A 40 9.51 21.56 -38.92
N PHE A 41 9.52 21.43 -40.25
CA PHE A 41 10.28 20.41 -40.95
C PHE A 41 11.78 20.70 -41.03
N VAL A 42 12.19 21.97 -41.14
CA VAL A 42 13.61 22.36 -41.32
C VAL A 42 14.40 22.29 -40.01
N ASN A 43 13.77 22.59 -38.88
CA ASN A 43 14.45 22.58 -37.57
C ASN A 43 14.36 21.22 -36.86
N GLY A 44 13.64 20.24 -37.43
CA GLY A 44 13.41 18.93 -36.82
C GLY A 44 12.62 18.98 -35.50
N VAL A 45 12.01 20.13 -35.18
CA VAL A 45 11.23 20.35 -33.96
C VAL A 45 9.76 20.49 -34.34
N LEU A 46 8.97 19.47 -33.99
CA LEU A 46 7.52 19.57 -33.97
C LEU A 46 7.10 20.11 -32.59
N PRO A 47 6.56 21.33 -32.47
CA PRO A 47 6.02 21.79 -31.20
C PRO A 47 4.76 21.01 -30.88
N LEU A 48 4.88 20.03 -29.98
CA LEU A 48 3.72 19.41 -29.35
C LEU A 48 3.28 20.29 -28.18
N ALA A 49 2.06 20.80 -28.25
CA ALA A 49 1.45 21.50 -27.13
C ALA A 49 1.55 20.65 -25.85
N ASN A 50 1.83 21.30 -24.72
CA ASN A 50 1.96 20.64 -23.42
C ASN A 50 2.99 19.49 -23.40
N GLY A 51 4.07 19.61 -24.18
CA GLY A 51 5.15 18.61 -24.22
C GLY A 51 4.69 17.23 -24.72
N GLY A 52 3.63 17.17 -25.53
CA GLY A 52 3.06 15.91 -26.02
C GLY A 52 2.18 15.17 -25.00
N THR A 53 2.02 15.71 -23.79
CA THR A 53 1.19 15.09 -22.74
C THR A 53 -0.28 15.47 -22.81
N GLY A 54 -0.62 16.55 -23.52
CA GLY A 54 -1.97 17.10 -23.55
C GLY A 54 -2.43 17.75 -22.22
N SER A 55 -1.64 17.70 -21.15
CA SER A 55 -2.03 18.21 -19.83
C SER A 55 -1.62 19.67 -19.60
N SER A 56 -2.55 20.47 -19.08
CA SER A 56 -2.30 21.84 -18.61
C SER A 56 -1.77 21.92 -17.17
N THR A 57 -1.66 20.78 -16.47
CA THR A 57 -1.14 20.70 -15.10
C THR A 57 0.07 19.78 -15.00
N ALA A 58 0.98 20.06 -14.06
CA ALA A 58 2.13 19.20 -13.78
C ALA A 58 1.69 17.78 -13.35
N ALA A 59 0.61 17.66 -12.57
CA ALA A 59 0.06 16.37 -12.16
C ALA A 59 -0.45 15.53 -13.35
N GLY A 60 -1.24 16.15 -14.24
CA GLY A 60 -1.71 15.45 -15.44
C GLY A 60 -0.57 15.11 -16.41
N ALA A 61 0.49 15.93 -16.49
CA ALA A 61 1.66 15.65 -17.32
C ALA A 61 2.47 14.47 -16.77
N ARG A 62 2.66 14.38 -15.44
CA ARG A 62 3.29 13.22 -14.79
C ARG A 62 2.48 11.93 -15.00
N GLY A 63 1.15 12.03 -14.91
CA GLY A 63 0.25 10.92 -15.19
C GLY A 63 0.34 10.43 -16.64
N ALA A 64 0.30 11.35 -17.61
CA ALA A 64 0.42 11.06 -19.03
C ALA A 64 1.78 10.43 -19.41
N LEU A 65 2.86 10.87 -18.75
CA LEU A 65 4.21 10.31 -18.93
C LEU A 65 4.46 9.05 -18.09
N ALA A 66 3.48 8.59 -17.30
CA ALA A 66 3.59 7.48 -16.37
C ALA A 66 4.76 7.57 -15.39
N LEU A 67 5.29 8.79 -15.14
CA LEU A 67 6.41 9.02 -14.23
C LEU A 67 6.07 8.72 -12.78
N GLY A 68 4.78 8.65 -12.45
CA GLY A 68 4.30 8.27 -11.12
C GLY A 68 4.50 6.80 -10.78
N MET A 69 4.86 5.90 -11.72
CA MET A 69 5.07 4.45 -11.45
C MET A 69 6.20 4.15 -10.45
N LEU A 70 6.99 5.15 -10.06
CA LEU A 70 8.06 5.05 -9.06
C LEU A 70 7.63 5.47 -7.64
N ASP A 71 6.40 5.98 -7.47
CA ASP A 71 5.92 6.47 -6.19
C ASP A 71 5.11 5.39 -5.45
N PHE A 72 5.29 5.34 -4.12
CA PHE A 72 4.48 4.54 -3.19
C PHE A 72 3.08 5.14 -3.01
N ARG A 73 2.35 5.25 -4.13
CA ARG A 73 1.06 5.94 -4.26
C ARG A 73 -0.03 5.27 -3.44
N ASN A 74 0.00 3.94 -3.38
CA ASN A 74 -0.97 3.21 -2.61
C ASN A 74 -0.65 3.33 -1.12
N LEU A 75 -1.48 4.10 -0.42
CA LEU A 75 -1.36 4.32 1.01
C LEU A 75 -1.79 3.10 1.83
N LEU A 76 -2.53 2.18 1.20
CA LEU A 76 -2.91 0.90 1.79
C LEU A 76 -1.76 -0.09 1.78
N ILE A 77 -1.71 -0.90 2.82
CA ILE A 77 -0.88 -2.10 2.86
C ILE A 77 -1.70 -3.31 2.43
N ASN A 78 -1.05 -4.23 1.74
CA ASN A 78 -1.58 -5.51 1.29
C ASN A 78 -2.90 -5.36 0.52
N GLY A 79 -3.03 -4.32 -0.31
CA GLY A 79 -4.24 -4.07 -1.13
C GLY A 79 -4.51 -5.17 -2.16
N ARG A 80 -3.51 -6.01 -2.45
CA ARG A 80 -3.61 -7.21 -3.29
C ARG A 80 -3.85 -8.51 -2.52
N PHE A 81 -3.91 -8.45 -1.19
CA PHE A 81 -4.09 -9.60 -0.29
C PHE A 81 -3.06 -10.72 -0.54
N ALA A 82 -1.83 -10.35 -0.91
CA ALA A 82 -0.77 -11.30 -1.23
C ALA A 82 -0.09 -11.85 0.03
N VAL A 83 -0.06 -11.07 1.11
CA VAL A 83 0.53 -11.43 2.39
C VAL A 83 -0.55 -12.02 3.30
N ASN A 84 -0.25 -13.19 3.89
CA ASN A 84 -1.10 -13.93 4.83
C ASN A 84 -0.22 -14.60 5.90
N GLN A 85 0.40 -13.80 6.77
CA GLN A 85 1.27 -14.28 7.86
C GLN A 85 0.47 -15.04 8.93
N LEU A 86 -0.84 -14.84 8.99
CA LEU A 86 -1.74 -15.59 9.87
C LEU A 86 -2.08 -16.99 9.35
N ALA A 87 -1.60 -17.35 8.15
CA ALA A 87 -1.88 -18.62 7.48
C ALA A 87 -3.38 -18.95 7.45
N LEU A 88 -4.21 -17.91 7.24
CA LEU A 88 -5.65 -18.06 7.09
C LEU A 88 -5.94 -18.99 5.92
N SER A 89 -7.04 -19.74 6.00
CA SER A 89 -7.50 -20.66 4.95
C SER A 89 -9.01 -20.81 5.01
N GLY A 90 -9.61 -21.25 3.90
CA GLY A 90 -11.05 -21.48 3.82
C GLY A 90 -11.89 -20.21 4.07
N THR A 91 -12.99 -20.38 4.79
CA THR A 91 -13.84 -19.26 5.22
C THR A 91 -13.29 -18.70 6.53
N VAL A 92 -12.99 -17.41 6.52
CA VAL A 92 -12.55 -16.66 7.69
C VAL A 92 -13.76 -15.98 8.32
N VAL A 93 -13.92 -16.13 9.64
CA VAL A 93 -14.96 -15.46 10.43
C VAL A 93 -14.27 -14.63 11.50
N LEU A 94 -14.50 -13.33 11.48
CA LEU A 94 -13.86 -12.35 12.34
C LEU A 94 -14.90 -11.67 13.21
N ALA A 95 -14.62 -11.62 14.51
CA ALA A 95 -15.33 -10.74 15.44
C ALA A 95 -15.10 -9.26 15.08
N ALA A 96 -15.89 -8.36 15.63
CA ALA A 96 -15.76 -6.93 15.40
C ALA A 96 -14.32 -6.45 15.71
N GLY A 97 -13.68 -5.79 14.73
CA GLY A 97 -12.31 -5.29 14.87
C GLY A 97 -11.20 -6.35 14.82
N ALA A 98 -11.52 -7.65 14.75
CA ALA A 98 -10.51 -8.70 14.63
C ALA A 98 -9.81 -8.63 13.27
N TYR A 99 -8.51 -8.95 13.24
CA TYR A 99 -7.69 -8.92 12.05
C TYR A 99 -7.77 -10.22 11.24
N GLY A 100 -7.89 -10.07 9.92
CA GLY A 100 -7.84 -11.14 8.92
C GLY A 100 -6.53 -11.07 8.14
N HIS A 101 -6.60 -11.05 6.81
CA HIS A 101 -5.40 -10.83 5.97
C HIS A 101 -4.59 -9.62 6.46
N ASP A 102 -3.26 -9.69 6.33
CA ASP A 102 -2.36 -8.70 6.91
C ASP A 102 -2.77 -7.27 6.55
N GLY A 103 -2.92 -6.40 7.56
CA GLY A 103 -3.37 -5.02 7.42
C GLY A 103 -4.89 -4.81 7.38
N TRP A 104 -5.71 -5.86 7.28
CA TRP A 104 -7.17 -5.75 7.15
C TRP A 104 -7.88 -6.33 8.37
N LYS A 105 -8.90 -5.60 8.85
CA LYS A 105 -9.73 -6.01 10.00
C LYS A 105 -11.21 -5.95 9.68
N ALA A 106 -11.98 -6.67 10.49
CA ALA A 106 -13.43 -6.62 10.42
C ALA A 106 -13.98 -5.26 10.86
N GLY A 107 -15.12 -4.89 10.27
CA GLY A 107 -15.94 -3.77 10.71
C GLY A 107 -16.56 -3.95 12.10
N PRO A 108 -17.36 -2.97 12.54
CA PRO A 108 -18.04 -2.99 13.84
C PRO A 108 -19.00 -4.17 14.04
N ALA A 109 -19.53 -4.74 12.95
CA ALA A 109 -20.44 -5.88 12.99
C ALA A 109 -19.73 -7.24 12.78
N GLY A 110 -18.39 -7.26 12.77
CA GLY A 110 -17.63 -8.43 12.34
C GLY A 110 -17.54 -8.55 10.81
N CYS A 111 -16.97 -9.65 10.35
CA CYS A 111 -16.81 -9.96 8.93
C CYS A 111 -16.70 -11.46 8.72
N SER A 112 -17.37 -11.97 7.69
CA SER A 112 -17.06 -13.29 7.14
C SER A 112 -16.66 -13.14 5.69
N TYR A 113 -15.54 -13.75 5.32
CA TYR A 113 -15.07 -13.75 3.95
C TYR A 113 -14.38 -15.07 3.60
N SER A 114 -14.36 -15.40 2.32
CA SER A 114 -13.48 -16.42 1.75
C SER A 114 -12.50 -15.76 0.79
N PHE A 115 -11.52 -16.51 0.30
CA PHE A 115 -10.59 -15.99 -0.68
C PHE A 115 -10.09 -17.10 -1.61
N ALA A 116 -9.78 -16.69 -2.84
CA ALA A 116 -9.24 -17.56 -3.86
C ALA A 116 -7.99 -16.91 -4.46
N LYS A 117 -7.01 -17.75 -4.80
CA LYS A 117 -5.77 -17.33 -5.44
C LYS A 117 -5.73 -17.85 -6.88
N VAL A 118 -5.57 -16.95 -7.84
CA VAL A 118 -5.35 -17.29 -9.25
C VAL A 118 -4.01 -16.65 -9.67
N GLY A 119 -2.99 -17.47 -9.86
CA GLY A 119 -1.62 -17.00 -10.04
C GLY A 119 -1.15 -16.17 -8.84
N ASN A 120 -0.73 -14.92 -9.08
CA ASN A 120 -0.29 -13.97 -8.05
C ASN A 120 -1.38 -12.99 -7.57
N LEU A 121 -2.65 -13.29 -7.88
CA LEU A 121 -3.78 -12.45 -7.48
C LEU A 121 -4.63 -13.20 -6.45
N THR A 122 -4.77 -12.59 -5.28
CA THR A 122 -5.72 -13.04 -4.26
C THR A 122 -6.98 -12.18 -4.36
N THR A 123 -8.13 -12.82 -4.48
CA THR A 123 -9.44 -12.16 -4.48
C THR A 123 -10.19 -12.55 -3.22
N ILE A 124 -10.55 -11.55 -2.42
CA ILE A 124 -11.41 -11.70 -1.26
C ILE A 124 -12.87 -11.71 -1.74
N THR A 125 -13.68 -12.58 -1.18
CA THR A 125 -15.14 -12.58 -1.32
C THR A 125 -15.74 -12.33 0.06
N ILE A 126 -16.18 -11.10 0.32
CA ILE A 126 -16.86 -10.71 1.55
C ILE A 126 -18.29 -11.25 1.49
N ILE A 127 -18.61 -12.15 2.42
CA ILE A 127 -19.89 -12.84 2.50
C ILE A 127 -20.86 -12.04 3.37
N SER A 128 -20.40 -11.54 4.51
CA SER A 128 -21.18 -10.71 5.43
C SER A 128 -20.29 -9.77 6.24
N GLY A 129 -20.89 -8.70 6.78
CA GLY A 129 -20.16 -7.66 7.48
C GLY A 129 -19.31 -6.81 6.54
N THR A 130 -18.20 -6.29 7.04
CA THR A 130 -17.31 -5.42 6.27
C THR A 130 -15.85 -5.68 6.55
N LEU A 131 -15.00 -5.50 5.54
CA LEU A 131 -13.55 -5.54 5.68
C LEU A 131 -12.99 -4.12 5.53
N ARG A 132 -12.15 -3.70 6.46
CA ARG A 132 -11.64 -2.33 6.52
C ARG A 132 -10.14 -2.29 6.82
N GLN A 133 -9.51 -1.19 6.42
CA GLN A 133 -8.15 -0.86 6.79
C GLN A 133 -8.08 0.57 7.31
N VAL A 134 -7.30 0.78 8.37
CA VAL A 134 -6.96 2.11 8.87
C VAL A 134 -5.77 2.62 8.07
N VAL A 135 -5.97 3.73 7.38
CA VAL A 135 -4.90 4.54 6.77
C VAL A 135 -4.34 5.44 7.86
N HIS A 136 -3.03 5.34 8.07
CA HIS A 136 -2.34 6.12 9.09
C HIS A 136 -2.28 7.58 8.67
N GLY A 137 -2.60 8.49 9.60
CA GLY A 137 -2.64 9.94 9.35
C GLY A 137 -1.31 10.48 8.84
N ILE A 138 -0.18 9.92 9.27
CA ILE A 138 1.16 10.31 8.79
C ILE A 138 1.36 10.10 7.27
N LYS A 139 0.51 9.29 6.63
CA LYS A 139 0.50 9.07 5.18
C LYS A 139 -0.43 10.04 4.44
N LEU A 140 -1.09 10.94 5.17
CA LEU A 140 -2.10 11.84 4.64
C LEU A 140 -1.62 13.28 4.77
N ASP A 141 -1.27 13.88 3.64
CA ASP A 141 -0.89 15.29 3.53
C ASP A 141 -2.12 16.22 3.41
N GLY A 142 -3.30 15.62 3.33
CA GLY A 142 -4.59 16.30 3.18
C GLY A 142 -4.93 16.62 1.73
N GLY A 143 -6.16 17.10 1.50
CA GLY A 143 -6.68 17.35 0.16
C GLY A 143 -7.56 16.23 -0.36
N ASP A 144 -7.55 16.02 -1.67
CA ASP A 144 -8.47 15.07 -2.32
C ASP A 144 -7.80 13.71 -2.53
N TYR A 145 -8.56 12.64 -2.31
CA TYR A 145 -8.10 11.26 -2.45
C TYR A 145 -9.11 10.41 -3.19
N VAL A 146 -8.64 9.33 -3.82
CA VAL A 146 -9.45 8.38 -4.57
C VAL A 146 -9.16 6.94 -4.13
N LEU A 147 -10.23 6.18 -3.93
CA LEU A 147 -10.22 4.75 -3.64
C LEU A 147 -10.70 3.98 -4.87
N SER A 148 -9.88 3.05 -5.33
CA SER A 148 -10.16 2.18 -6.47
C SER A 148 -9.85 0.72 -6.15
N TRP A 149 -10.54 -0.20 -6.82
CA TRP A 149 -10.37 -1.64 -6.67
C TRP A 149 -10.92 -2.40 -7.89
N THR A 150 -10.69 -3.71 -7.91
CA THR A 150 -11.34 -4.64 -8.84
C THR A 150 -12.30 -5.54 -8.05
N GLY A 151 -13.56 -5.64 -8.49
CA GLY A 151 -14.56 -6.52 -7.88
C GLY A 151 -15.95 -5.88 -7.76
N THR A 152 -16.86 -6.58 -7.07
CA THR A 152 -18.27 -6.18 -6.92
C THR A 152 -18.61 -5.57 -5.57
N ALA A 153 -17.71 -5.64 -4.59
CA ALA A 153 -17.92 -4.98 -3.30
C ALA A 153 -18.08 -3.46 -3.50
N GLN A 154 -18.91 -2.83 -2.67
CA GLN A 154 -18.95 -1.37 -2.58
C GLN A 154 -17.96 -0.91 -1.52
N GLY A 155 -17.26 0.18 -1.80
CA GLY A 155 -16.28 0.79 -0.91
C GLY A 155 -16.79 2.11 -0.35
N ARG A 156 -16.23 2.55 0.76
CA ARG A 156 -16.36 3.93 1.26
C ARG A 156 -15.06 4.41 1.86
N ILE A 157 -14.92 5.74 1.91
CA ILE A 157 -13.84 6.44 2.58
C ILE A 157 -14.43 7.15 3.81
N ALA A 158 -13.81 6.96 4.98
CA ALA A 158 -14.25 7.48 6.27
C ALA A 158 -15.74 7.19 6.54
N ALA A 159 -16.49 8.20 6.98
CA ALA A 159 -17.94 8.13 7.18
C ALA A 159 -18.76 8.40 5.90
N GLY A 160 -18.11 8.35 4.73
CA GLY A 160 -18.75 8.58 3.43
C GLY A 160 -19.77 7.51 3.05
N THR A 161 -20.46 7.74 1.93
CA THR A 161 -21.44 6.81 1.37
C THR A 161 -20.75 5.65 0.67
N TYR A 162 -21.32 4.45 0.76
CA TYR A 162 -20.87 3.32 -0.04
C TYR A 162 -21.13 3.56 -1.52
N GLY A 163 -20.10 3.40 -2.34
CA GLY A 163 -20.18 3.52 -3.78
C GLY A 163 -19.58 2.29 -4.47
N ALA A 164 -19.94 2.12 -5.74
CA ALA A 164 -19.17 1.26 -6.63
C ALA A 164 -17.74 1.79 -6.79
N ASN A 165 -16.88 1.01 -7.46
CA ASN A 165 -15.49 1.37 -7.73
C ASN A 165 -15.33 2.85 -8.12
N LEU A 166 -14.24 3.47 -7.63
CA LEU A 166 -13.91 4.90 -7.79
C LEU A 166 -14.68 5.81 -6.84
N VAL A 167 -14.41 5.65 -5.55
CA VAL A 167 -14.95 6.54 -4.51
C VAL A 167 -13.93 7.62 -4.21
N THR A 168 -14.34 8.89 -4.23
CA THR A 168 -13.48 10.03 -3.87
C THR A 168 -13.83 10.58 -2.50
N ALA A 169 -12.83 11.09 -1.81
CA ALA A 169 -12.98 11.92 -0.62
C ALA A 169 -12.32 13.26 -0.88
N THR A 170 -13.05 14.33 -0.60
CA THR A 170 -12.55 15.69 -0.76
C THR A 170 -12.18 16.26 0.61
N SER A 171 -11.21 17.17 0.64
CA SER A 171 -10.81 17.86 1.88
C SER A 171 -10.45 16.91 3.05
N VAL A 172 -9.79 15.80 2.74
CA VAL A 172 -9.21 14.92 3.77
C VAL A 172 -8.25 15.75 4.62
N THR A 173 -8.36 15.58 5.94
CA THR A 173 -7.53 16.31 6.89
C THR A 173 -6.16 15.64 6.99
N ALA A 174 -5.10 16.44 6.87
CA ALA A 174 -3.73 15.96 7.02
C ALA A 174 -3.48 15.39 8.43
N ALA A 175 -2.58 14.42 8.55
CA ALA A 175 -2.14 13.84 9.83
C ALA A 175 -3.24 13.14 10.67
N VAL A 176 -4.44 12.89 10.12
CA VAL A 176 -5.56 12.24 10.84
C VAL A 176 -5.83 10.86 10.26
N ASN A 177 -5.87 9.84 11.11
CA ASN A 177 -6.22 8.47 10.67
C ASN A 177 -7.58 8.45 9.97
N LEU A 178 -7.67 7.68 8.90
CA LEU A 178 -8.87 7.52 8.10
C LEU A 178 -9.11 6.05 7.82
N ILE A 179 -10.36 5.64 7.64
CA ILE A 179 -10.72 4.25 7.36
C ILE A 179 -11.18 4.14 5.91
N VAL A 180 -10.69 3.12 5.21
CA VAL A 180 -11.34 2.61 3.99
C VAL A 180 -12.06 1.31 4.33
N GLU A 181 -13.26 1.12 3.79
CA GLU A 181 -14.12 0.00 4.18
C GLU A 181 -14.95 -0.52 3.01
N PHE A 182 -15.09 -1.84 2.95
CA PHE A 182 -15.80 -2.57 1.91
C PHE A 182 -16.86 -3.49 2.49
N ASN A 183 -18.03 -3.54 1.85
CA ASN A 183 -19.11 -4.44 2.22
C ASN A 183 -19.10 -5.73 1.37
N ALA A 184 -20.19 -6.50 1.43
CA ALA A 184 -20.31 -7.78 0.73
C ALA A 184 -20.04 -7.66 -0.79
N GLY A 185 -19.31 -8.63 -1.34
CA GLY A 185 -18.89 -8.67 -2.74
C GLY A 185 -17.44 -9.12 -2.90
N THR A 186 -16.93 -9.08 -4.13
CA THR A 186 -15.53 -9.42 -4.42
C THR A 186 -14.63 -8.19 -4.34
N LEU A 187 -13.38 -8.40 -3.92
CA LEU A 187 -12.40 -7.34 -3.69
C LEU A 187 -10.98 -7.82 -3.99
N THR A 188 -10.26 -7.13 -4.86
CA THR A 188 -8.82 -7.29 -5.11
C THR A 188 -8.23 -6.00 -5.68
N ASN A 189 -6.90 -5.91 -5.73
CA ASN A 189 -6.16 -4.75 -6.27
C ASN A 189 -6.64 -3.41 -5.70
N VAL A 190 -6.81 -3.32 -4.38
CA VAL A 190 -7.30 -2.11 -3.73
C VAL A 190 -6.19 -1.07 -3.68
N GLN A 191 -6.51 0.15 -4.10
CA GLN A 191 -5.61 1.29 -4.11
C GLN A 191 -6.30 2.53 -3.55
N PHE A 192 -5.67 3.15 -2.56
CA PHE A 192 -6.05 4.46 -2.05
C PHE A 192 -4.87 5.41 -2.25
N GLU A 193 -5.11 6.51 -2.97
CA GLU A 193 -4.04 7.44 -3.38
C GLU A 193 -4.56 8.87 -3.49
N GLU A 194 -3.63 9.81 -3.59
CA GLU A 194 -3.91 11.24 -3.75
C GLU A 194 -4.50 11.58 -5.13
N GLY A 195 -5.41 12.55 -5.12
CA GLY A 195 -6.11 13.05 -6.29
C GLY A 195 -7.52 12.49 -6.45
N THR A 196 -8.17 12.86 -7.54
CA THR A 196 -9.58 12.50 -7.83
C THR A 196 -9.71 11.42 -8.91
N THR A 197 -8.60 11.06 -9.56
CA THR A 197 -8.57 10.13 -10.69
C THR A 197 -7.67 8.96 -10.34
N PRO A 198 -8.16 7.72 -10.39
CA PRO A 198 -7.35 6.55 -10.09
C PRO A 198 -6.21 6.41 -11.09
N SER A 199 -5.01 6.13 -10.59
CA SER A 199 -3.89 5.69 -11.41
C SER A 199 -3.97 4.17 -11.65
N ILE A 200 -3.09 3.66 -12.51
CA ILE A 200 -2.93 2.21 -12.65
C ILE A 200 -2.48 1.63 -11.31
N VAL A 201 -3.06 0.48 -10.95
CA VAL A 201 -2.75 -0.23 -9.70
C VAL A 201 -1.25 -0.44 -9.57
N GLU A 202 -0.70 0.07 -8.48
CA GLU A 202 0.69 -0.11 -8.08
C GLU A 202 0.95 -1.59 -7.75
N LYS A 203 2.01 -2.13 -8.34
CA LYS A 203 2.47 -3.49 -8.08
C LYS A 203 3.69 -3.42 -7.18
N VAL A 204 3.46 -3.54 -5.88
CA VAL A 204 4.52 -3.62 -4.87
C VAL A 204 5.18 -5.01 -4.94
N HIS A 205 6.51 -5.05 -4.81
CA HIS A 205 7.24 -6.32 -4.77
C HIS A 205 6.83 -7.12 -3.52
N PRO A 206 6.62 -8.45 -3.60
CA PRO A 206 6.11 -9.24 -2.47
C PRO A 206 6.92 -9.12 -1.16
N LEU A 207 8.25 -8.98 -1.25
CA LEU A 207 9.09 -8.77 -0.06
C LEU A 207 8.86 -7.40 0.59
N GLU A 208 8.62 -6.37 -0.21
CA GLU A 208 8.37 -5.04 0.31
C GLU A 208 6.99 -4.98 0.97
N GLU A 209 5.99 -5.61 0.36
CA GLU A 209 4.67 -5.77 0.96
C GLU A 209 4.73 -6.53 2.29
N LEU A 210 5.54 -7.59 2.36
CA LEU A 210 5.80 -8.32 3.60
C LEU A 210 6.43 -7.42 4.65
N ILE A 211 7.46 -6.64 4.31
CA ILE A 211 8.11 -5.71 5.24
C ILE A 211 7.12 -4.66 5.78
N ARG A 212 6.28 -4.10 4.90
CA ARG A 212 5.21 -3.15 5.30
C ARG A 212 4.21 -3.79 6.26
N CYS A 213 3.83 -5.05 6.03
CA CYS A 213 2.95 -5.79 6.94
C CYS A 213 3.65 -6.09 8.27
N GLN A 214 4.95 -6.42 8.22
CA GLN A 214 5.78 -6.73 9.38
C GLN A 214 6.10 -5.53 10.27
N TRP A 215 5.81 -4.29 9.85
CA TRP A 215 5.80 -3.15 10.76
C TRP A 215 4.65 -3.23 11.77
N TYR A 216 3.56 -3.90 11.44
CA TYR A 216 2.37 -3.97 12.30
C TYR A 216 2.19 -5.33 12.94
N TYR A 217 2.56 -6.40 12.26
CA TYR A 217 2.35 -7.76 12.75
C TYR A 217 3.49 -8.68 12.31
N ARG A 218 4.11 -9.35 13.29
CA ARG A 218 5.11 -10.38 13.06
C ARG A 218 4.77 -11.64 13.81
N THR A 219 5.12 -12.77 13.21
CA THR A 219 5.00 -14.08 13.84
C THR A 219 6.21 -14.91 13.49
N SER A 220 6.65 -15.73 14.44
CA SER A 220 7.64 -16.79 14.20
C SER A 220 7.06 -18.04 13.53
N TYR A 221 5.73 -18.11 13.37
CA TYR A 221 5.06 -19.19 12.65
C TYR A 221 5.09 -18.92 11.15
N ILE A 222 5.96 -19.61 10.41
CA ILE A 222 6.00 -19.50 8.94
C ILE A 222 5.07 -20.55 8.33
N GLY A 223 4.01 -20.10 7.66
CA GLY A 223 3.08 -20.98 6.95
C GLY A 223 2.09 -21.72 7.86
N TYR A 224 2.10 -21.45 9.16
CA TYR A 224 1.19 -22.04 10.14
C TYR A 224 0.46 -20.95 10.92
N PRO A 225 -0.80 -21.18 11.34
CA PRO A 225 -1.47 -20.29 12.26
C PRO A 225 -0.74 -20.24 13.61
N PRO A 226 -0.69 -19.08 14.28
CA PRO A 226 -0.21 -19.00 15.66
C PRO A 226 -0.94 -19.96 16.59
N GLY A 227 -0.20 -20.59 17.52
CA GLY A 227 -0.74 -21.62 18.41
C GLY A 227 -0.84 -23.01 17.80
N SER A 228 -0.38 -23.22 16.56
CA SER A 228 -0.31 -24.57 15.97
C SER A 228 0.61 -25.49 16.77
N THR A 229 0.20 -26.75 16.92
CA THR A 229 0.98 -27.80 17.60
C THR A 229 2.03 -28.42 16.69
N GLY A 230 3.15 -28.89 17.24
CA GLY A 230 4.13 -29.67 16.49
C GLY A 230 4.92 -28.87 15.44
N VAL A 231 4.94 -27.54 15.54
CA VAL A 231 5.73 -26.65 14.65
C VAL A 231 7.18 -26.54 15.15
N GLY A 232 7.69 -27.60 15.81
CA GLY A 232 9.04 -27.64 16.38
C GLY A 232 10.11 -27.74 15.30
N GLY A 233 11.23 -27.01 15.46
CA GLY A 233 12.44 -27.33 14.71
C GLY A 233 13.37 -26.18 14.36
N VAL A 234 12.92 -25.13 13.67
CA VAL A 234 13.86 -24.21 12.99
C VAL A 234 13.50 -22.71 13.11
N LEU A 235 12.26 -22.36 13.47
CA LEU A 235 11.76 -20.98 13.32
C LEU A 235 11.31 -20.31 14.62
N GLY A 236 11.18 -21.08 15.70
CA GLY A 236 11.08 -20.51 17.05
C GLY A 236 12.43 -19.95 17.50
N ARG A 237 12.40 -18.99 18.42
CA ARG A 237 13.66 -18.49 18.99
C ARG A 237 14.21 -19.54 19.94
N LYS A 238 15.48 -19.93 19.76
CA LYS A 238 16.17 -20.94 20.55
C LYS A 238 17.39 -20.34 21.21
N THR A 239 17.62 -20.68 22.47
CA THR A 239 18.85 -20.32 23.19
C THR A 239 19.35 -21.53 23.98
N THR A 240 20.67 -21.70 24.00
CA THR A 240 21.32 -22.69 24.84
C THR A 240 21.92 -21.97 26.04
N LEU A 241 21.56 -22.42 27.24
CA LEU A 241 22.08 -21.84 28.47
C LEU A 241 23.53 -22.28 28.69
N ALA A 242 24.44 -21.31 28.75
CA ALA A 242 25.78 -21.56 29.26
C ALA A 242 25.71 -21.96 30.75
N ALA A 243 26.74 -22.68 31.23
CA ALA A 243 26.89 -22.93 32.67
C ALA A 243 27.06 -21.59 33.39
N SER A 244 25.97 -21.10 33.97
CA SER A 244 25.88 -19.78 34.59
C SER A 244 25.23 -19.93 35.97
N THR A 245 25.65 -19.09 36.92
CA THR A 245 25.01 -18.95 38.23
C THR A 245 23.66 -18.22 38.14
N SER A 246 23.39 -17.54 37.02
CA SER A 246 22.12 -16.88 36.73
C SER A 246 21.13 -17.89 36.16
N ALA A 247 20.00 -18.01 36.84
CA ALA A 247 19.09 -19.15 36.76
C ALA A 247 17.87 -18.83 35.88
N TYR A 248 18.04 -18.32 34.66
CA TYR A 248 16.93 -18.04 33.75
C TYR A 248 17.34 -18.11 32.27
N ALA A 249 16.44 -18.59 31.41
CA ALA A 249 16.61 -18.50 29.95
C ALA A 249 16.15 -17.14 29.46
N GLN A 250 17.01 -16.38 28.77
CA GLN A 250 16.68 -15.06 28.23
C GLN A 250 16.59 -15.11 26.69
N PHE A 251 15.52 -14.52 26.16
CA PHE A 251 15.32 -14.33 24.73
C PHE A 251 15.13 -12.84 24.44
N GLU A 252 15.86 -12.30 23.48
CA GLU A 252 15.79 -10.89 23.08
C GLU A 252 15.23 -10.71 21.67
N ILE A 253 13.91 -10.64 21.50
CA ILE A 253 13.35 -10.54 20.15
C ILE A 253 13.53 -9.12 19.63
N ASP A 254 14.47 -8.95 18.70
CA ASP A 254 14.70 -7.69 17.99
C ASP A 254 13.96 -7.65 16.66
N PHE A 255 13.42 -6.48 16.34
CA PHE A 255 12.76 -6.22 15.08
C PHE A 255 13.56 -5.21 14.27
N ASP A 256 14.09 -5.69 13.14
CA ASP A 256 14.59 -4.85 12.06
C ASP A 256 13.74 -5.10 10.81
N PRO A 257 13.11 -4.08 10.23
CA PRO A 257 12.86 -2.75 10.81
C PRO A 257 12.02 -2.82 12.10
N PRO A 258 11.97 -1.76 12.92
CA PRO A 258 11.17 -1.76 14.15
C PRO A 258 9.67 -1.90 13.87
N MET A 259 8.91 -2.28 14.91
CA MET A 259 7.45 -2.26 14.87
C MET A 259 6.95 -0.80 14.93
N TRP A 260 5.78 -0.54 14.33
CA TRP A 260 5.21 0.80 14.19
C TRP A 260 4.87 1.47 15.53
N THR A 261 4.32 0.68 16.46
CA THR A 261 4.10 1.06 17.86
C THR A 261 4.60 -0.06 18.75
N THR A 262 4.66 0.17 20.06
CA THR A 262 5.01 -0.86 21.03
C THR A 262 4.08 -2.06 20.86
N PRO A 263 4.60 -3.22 20.40
CA PRO A 263 3.76 -4.37 20.15
C PRO A 263 3.31 -5.03 21.45
N THR A 264 2.14 -5.61 21.42
CA THR A 264 1.75 -6.65 22.37
C THR A 264 2.35 -7.99 21.94
N PHE A 265 2.82 -8.78 22.90
CA PHE A 265 3.43 -10.07 22.63
C PHE A 265 2.57 -11.21 23.13
N SER A 266 2.46 -12.25 22.32
CA SER A 266 1.97 -13.56 22.73
C SER A 266 3.03 -14.60 22.45
N PHE A 267 3.29 -15.46 23.42
CA PHE A 267 4.31 -16.49 23.33
C PHE A 267 3.67 -17.87 23.39
N TYR A 268 4.27 -18.83 22.69
CA TYR A 268 3.68 -20.15 22.52
C TYR A 268 4.75 -21.24 22.61
N ASN A 269 4.35 -22.36 23.21
CA ASN A 269 5.14 -23.57 23.25
C ASN A 269 5.22 -24.18 21.84
N PRO A 270 6.42 -24.42 21.29
CA PRO A 270 6.57 -24.93 19.93
C PRO A 270 6.14 -26.38 19.75
N ALA A 271 6.12 -27.17 20.83
CA ALA A 271 5.67 -28.55 20.78
C ALA A 271 4.13 -28.62 20.88
N THR A 272 3.53 -27.92 21.84
CA THR A 272 2.12 -28.06 22.18
C THR A 272 1.22 -26.95 21.64
N GLY A 273 1.77 -25.86 21.11
CA GLY A 273 1.00 -24.67 20.71
C GLY A 273 0.41 -23.88 21.88
N THR A 274 0.66 -24.27 23.12
CA THR A 274 0.07 -23.66 24.31
C THR A 274 0.61 -22.25 24.53
N ALA A 275 -0.28 -21.28 24.75
CA ALA A 275 0.09 -19.90 25.00
C ALA A 275 0.70 -19.72 26.42
N GLY A 276 1.64 -18.79 26.56
CA GLY A 276 2.29 -18.47 27.85
C GLY A 276 3.33 -19.48 28.30
N GLU A 277 3.73 -20.41 27.43
CA GLU A 277 4.69 -21.46 27.72
C GLU A 277 5.87 -21.46 26.74
N MET A 278 7.02 -21.91 27.23
CA MET A 278 8.22 -22.24 26.44
C MET A 278 8.60 -23.70 26.65
N ARG A 279 9.37 -24.27 25.73
CA ARG A 279 9.77 -25.68 25.75
C ARG A 279 11.25 -25.82 26.07
N ASN A 280 11.57 -26.67 27.04
CA ASN A 280 12.90 -27.25 27.18
C ASN A 280 13.00 -28.46 26.25
N GLU A 281 13.75 -28.30 25.17
CA GLU A 281 13.94 -29.32 24.13
C GLU A 281 14.84 -30.45 24.60
N THR A 282 15.72 -30.20 25.58
CA THR A 282 16.72 -31.17 26.06
C THR A 282 16.07 -32.26 26.90
N ILE A 283 15.20 -31.90 27.85
CA ILE A 283 14.54 -32.86 28.76
C ILE A 283 13.05 -33.01 28.49
N GLY A 284 12.51 -32.29 27.52
CA GLY A 284 11.11 -32.40 27.14
C GLY A 284 10.14 -31.89 28.20
N VAL A 285 10.46 -30.78 28.88
CA VAL A 285 9.64 -30.15 29.91
C VAL A 285 9.16 -28.78 29.45
N ASN A 286 7.98 -28.35 29.88
CA ASN A 286 7.45 -27.01 29.60
C ASN A 286 7.69 -26.08 30.79
N TYR A 287 7.99 -24.82 30.51
CA TYR A 287 8.07 -23.78 31.52
C TYR A 287 7.08 -22.67 31.21
N GLY A 288 6.42 -22.14 32.24
CA GLY A 288 5.68 -20.90 32.12
C GLY A 288 6.61 -19.74 31.75
N ILE A 289 6.05 -18.71 31.12
CA ILE A 289 6.79 -17.52 30.70
C ILE A 289 6.55 -16.38 31.69
N THR A 290 7.63 -15.73 32.09
CA THR A 290 7.62 -14.41 32.75
C THR A 290 8.19 -13.39 31.77
N THR A 291 7.38 -12.39 31.41
CA THR A 291 7.84 -11.29 30.54
C THR A 291 8.47 -10.20 31.39
N VAL A 292 9.63 -9.69 30.97
CA VAL A 292 10.28 -8.55 31.62
C VAL A 292 10.30 -7.40 30.61
N GLY A 293 9.66 -6.28 30.97
CA GLY A 293 9.53 -5.12 30.09
C GLY A 293 10.87 -4.42 29.85
N SER A 294 11.22 -4.24 28.57
CA SER A 294 12.44 -3.64 27.99
C SER A 294 13.77 -4.28 28.43
N SER A 295 14.57 -4.83 27.49
CA SER A 295 16.00 -5.00 27.75
C SER A 295 16.62 -3.61 27.88
N ALA A 296 17.59 -3.45 28.78
CA ALA A 296 18.55 -2.35 28.72
C ALA A 296 19.39 -2.33 27.41
N PHE A 297 19.10 -3.22 26.45
CA PHE A 297 19.91 -3.53 25.27
C PHE A 297 19.17 -3.38 23.93
N SER A 298 17.83 -3.22 23.91
CA SER A 298 17.07 -3.03 22.67
C SER A 298 15.84 -2.15 22.88
N ALA A 299 15.87 -0.95 22.31
CA ALA A 299 14.74 -0.02 22.32
C ALA A 299 13.52 -0.52 21.51
N ASN A 300 13.68 -1.62 20.75
CA ASN A 300 12.69 -2.12 19.78
C ASN A 300 12.34 -3.60 19.96
N GLY A 301 12.72 -4.21 21.09
CA GLY A 301 12.57 -5.64 21.35
C GLY A 301 11.96 -5.98 22.71
N VAL A 302 11.79 -7.27 22.97
CA VAL A 302 11.30 -7.78 24.26
C VAL A 302 12.24 -8.82 24.84
N VAL A 303 12.39 -8.76 26.16
CA VAL A 303 13.07 -9.79 26.93
C VAL A 303 12.05 -10.76 27.50
N VAL A 304 12.24 -12.04 27.18
CA VAL A 304 11.40 -13.13 27.69
C VAL A 304 12.24 -14.00 28.60
N GLN A 305 11.69 -14.33 29.77
CA GLN A 305 12.31 -15.19 30.76
C GLN A 305 11.45 -16.41 31.09
N ALA A 306 12.08 -17.52 31.45
CA ALA A 306 11.38 -18.66 32.05
C ALA A 306 10.93 -18.31 33.47
N ALA A 307 9.73 -18.75 33.86
CA ALA A 307 9.18 -18.51 35.19
C ALA A 307 9.95 -19.25 36.30
N VAL A 308 10.63 -20.33 35.95
CA VAL A 308 11.49 -21.10 36.83
C VAL A 308 12.84 -21.24 36.17
N ALA A 309 13.88 -21.28 36.98
CA ALA A 309 15.23 -21.55 36.56
C ALA A 309 15.39 -22.91 35.88
N PRO A 310 15.63 -22.97 34.55
CA PRO A 310 16.07 -24.20 33.92
C PRO A 310 17.49 -24.57 34.39
N PRO A 311 17.83 -25.87 34.45
CA PRO A 311 19.21 -26.31 34.67
C PRO A 311 20.17 -25.73 33.62
N ALA A 312 21.47 -25.74 33.93
CA ALA A 312 22.51 -25.38 32.95
C ALA A 312 22.53 -26.36 31.77
N SER A 313 23.05 -25.89 30.62
CA SER A 313 23.24 -26.69 29.40
C SER A 313 21.93 -27.25 28.80
N GLN A 314 20.83 -26.53 28.98
CA GLN A 314 19.53 -26.85 28.40
C GLN A 314 19.25 -25.97 27.17
N THR A 315 18.60 -26.55 26.17
CA THR A 315 18.11 -25.85 24.98
C THR A 315 16.65 -25.46 25.20
N ILE A 316 16.37 -24.16 25.25
CA ILE A 316 15.03 -23.63 25.45
C ILE A 316 14.54 -23.00 24.14
N SER A 317 13.27 -23.21 23.80
CA SER A 317 12.64 -22.72 22.57
C SER A 317 11.25 -22.13 22.83
N LEU A 318 10.88 -21.14 22.02
CA LEU A 318 9.54 -20.55 22.01
C LEU A 318 9.13 -20.05 20.63
N HIS A 319 7.83 -19.94 20.39
CA HIS A 319 7.27 -19.11 19.32
C HIS A 319 6.71 -17.82 19.89
N PHE A 320 6.63 -16.80 19.05
CA PHE A 320 6.04 -15.52 19.35
C PHE A 320 5.13 -15.02 18.24
N VAL A 321 4.19 -14.16 18.65
CA VAL A 321 3.46 -13.19 17.87
C VAL A 321 3.71 -11.82 18.48
N ALA A 322 4.04 -10.83 17.65
CA ALA A 322 4.15 -9.43 18.02
C ALA A 322 3.13 -8.62 17.21
N ASP A 323 2.23 -7.94 17.91
CA ASP A 323 1.10 -7.25 17.33
C ASP A 323 1.08 -5.77 17.75
N ALA A 324 1.31 -4.89 16.78
CA ALA A 324 1.29 -3.42 16.88
C ALA A 324 0.20 -2.80 15.99
N ARG A 325 -0.82 -3.58 15.62
CA ARG A 325 -1.93 -3.11 14.79
C ARG A 325 -2.91 -2.23 15.59
N LEU A 326 -3.56 -1.28 14.89
CA LEU A 326 -4.51 -0.29 15.43
C LEU A 326 -5.95 -0.81 15.62
#